data_AF-A0A091MLP2-F1
#
_entry.id   AF-A0A091MLP2-F1
#
_cell.length_a   1.000
_cell.length_b   1.000
_cell.length_c   1.000
_cell.angle_alpha   90.00
_cell.angle_beta   90.00
_cell.angle_gamma   90.00
#
_symmetry.space_group_name_H-M   'P 1'
#
loop_
_entity.id
_entity.type
_entity.pdbx_description
1 polymer ?
#
loop_
_entity_poly.entity_id
_entity_poly.type
_entity_poly.pdbx_seq_one_letter_code
_entity_poly.pdbx_strand_id
1 'polypeptide(L)'
;KLKSYLAQLEDRECEIVKLQECEKALYANFQASLRENKKFADFLTKVLKKKIKGTEKREVGREAGEGHENEEEDDEESSLSTDEENSGSEDEVFDDSVCPNGCDEALLQNTIQLRQQRLDIEKEKKVAANLRKKCSALANKAKVVETSLDTTNKELETIQWEKQQRLNELDVAVPLKLHQVQYLVNGEMPSDFSQALVFSSSSLESLRKRVGELHNENLMQREIYNTAREQHKQLVRDKKEKEKEIQELEEKCNNLMMKKFGRQVDFEAVQAESVNVHMEKMKVQIMEKEYEHSQELKEWEKRILDLRNQLMNVTNENTSKLKQLHQLTIEKHQLETKLDSL
;
A
#
# COMPACT_ATOMS: atom_id res chain seq x y z
N LYS A 1 -0.71 7.98 1.81
CA LYS A 1 -2.18 8.05 1.98
C LYS A 1 -2.92 7.43 0.80
N LEU A 2 -2.81 7.95 -0.43
CA LEU A 2 -3.55 7.41 -1.59
C LEU A 2 -3.21 5.93 -1.90
N LYS A 3 -1.92 5.56 -1.91
CA LYS A 3 -1.48 4.16 -2.06
C LYS A 3 -2.03 3.22 -0.98
N SER A 4 -2.17 3.71 0.25
CA SER A 4 -2.71 2.92 1.36
C SER A 4 -4.21 2.71 1.24
N TYR A 5 -4.96 3.70 0.74
CA TYR A 5 -6.39 3.53 0.46
C TYR A 5 -6.65 2.64 -0.77
N LEU A 6 -5.77 2.65 -1.77
CA LEU A 6 -5.85 1.72 -2.90
C LEU A 6 -5.62 0.27 -2.47
N ALA A 7 -4.61 0.00 -1.64
CA ALA A 7 -4.39 -1.33 -1.07
C ALA A 7 -5.60 -1.80 -0.24
N GLN A 8 -6.15 -0.92 0.61
CA GLN A 8 -7.37 -1.23 1.38
C GLN A 8 -8.59 -1.49 0.47
N LEU A 9 -8.68 -0.86 -0.70
CA LEU A 9 -9.74 -1.15 -1.66
C LEU A 9 -9.56 -2.53 -2.30
N GLU A 10 -8.33 -2.87 -2.69
CA GLU A 10 -8.00 -4.18 -3.28
C GLU A 10 -8.29 -5.32 -2.29
N ASP A 11 -7.95 -5.15 -1.01
CA ASP A 11 -8.25 -6.13 0.05
C ASP A 11 -9.76 -6.33 0.22
N ARG A 12 -10.53 -5.23 0.24
CA ARG A 12 -11.99 -5.27 0.39
C ARG A 12 -12.70 -5.83 -0.84
N GLU A 13 -12.19 -5.55 -2.03
CA GLU A 13 -12.70 -6.14 -3.26
C GLU A 13 -12.43 -7.66 -3.29
N CYS A 14 -11.27 -8.11 -2.82
CA CYS A 14 -10.98 -9.53 -2.63
C CYS A 14 -11.93 -10.19 -1.61
N GLU A 15 -12.21 -9.54 -0.48
CA GLU A 15 -13.17 -10.03 0.52
C GLU A 15 -14.59 -10.13 -0.04
N ILE A 16 -15.03 -9.13 -0.84
CA ILE A 16 -16.34 -9.16 -1.51
C ILE A 16 -16.44 -10.33 -2.49
N VAL A 17 -15.38 -10.62 -3.26
CA VAL A 17 -15.36 -11.76 -4.19
C VAL A 17 -15.49 -13.08 -3.43
N LYS A 18 -14.72 -13.27 -2.36
CA LYS A 18 -14.80 -14.47 -1.49
C LYS A 18 -16.21 -14.65 -0.91
N LEU A 19 -16.81 -13.59 -0.38
CA LEU A 19 -18.16 -13.65 0.18
C LEU A 19 -19.21 -13.97 -0.90
N GLN A 20 -19.07 -13.45 -2.12
CA GLN A 20 -19.96 -13.78 -3.23
C GLN A 20 -19.82 -15.24 -3.71
N GLU A 21 -18.61 -15.79 -3.68
CA GLU A 21 -18.38 -17.21 -3.98
C GLU A 21 -19.01 -18.11 -2.91
N CYS A 22 -18.89 -17.74 -1.63
CA CYS A 22 -19.59 -18.41 -0.54
C CYS A 22 -21.12 -18.32 -0.68
N GLU A 23 -21.67 -17.15 -1.05
CA GLU A 23 -23.11 -16.99 -1.30
C GLU A 23 -23.57 -17.91 -2.44
N LYS A 24 -22.82 -17.98 -3.55
CA LYS A 24 -23.13 -18.87 -4.69
C LYS A 24 -23.11 -20.34 -4.28
N ALA A 25 -22.13 -20.77 -3.48
CA ALA A 25 -22.03 -22.14 -3.00
C ALA A 25 -23.21 -22.50 -2.07
N LEU A 26 -23.56 -21.61 -1.14
CA LEU A 26 -24.71 -21.81 -0.26
C LEU A 26 -26.03 -21.77 -1.04
N TYR A 27 -26.14 -20.95 -2.07
CA TYR A 27 -27.32 -20.88 -2.93
C TYR A 27 -27.47 -22.15 -3.79
N ALA A 28 -26.37 -22.71 -4.28
CA ALA A 28 -26.35 -24.00 -4.96
C ALA A 28 -26.77 -25.14 -4.03
N ASN A 29 -26.27 -25.15 -2.79
CA ASN A 29 -26.68 -26.12 -1.76
C ASN A 29 -28.16 -25.97 -1.41
N PHE A 30 -28.65 -24.73 -1.27
CA PHE A 30 -30.07 -24.44 -1.03
C PHE A 30 -30.95 -24.91 -2.19
N GLN A 31 -30.54 -24.69 -3.45
CA GLN A 31 -31.26 -25.19 -4.62
C GLN A 31 -31.24 -26.72 -4.72
N ALA A 32 -30.14 -27.37 -4.34
CA ALA A 32 -30.04 -28.83 -4.30
C ALA A 32 -31.02 -29.43 -3.29
N SER A 33 -31.05 -28.90 -2.06
CA SER A 33 -31.96 -29.35 -1.01
C SER A 33 -33.42 -28.94 -1.23
N LEU A 34 -33.70 -27.87 -1.99
CA LEU A 34 -35.05 -27.49 -2.41
C LEU A 34 -35.65 -28.45 -3.45
N ARG A 35 -34.84 -29.12 -4.28
CA ARG A 35 -35.35 -30.14 -5.22
C ARG A 35 -36.00 -31.31 -4.50
N GLU A 36 -35.58 -31.56 -3.26
CA GLU A 36 -36.04 -32.67 -2.42
C GLU A 36 -37.30 -32.30 -1.62
N ASN A 37 -37.49 -31.01 -1.27
CA ASN A 37 -38.59 -30.53 -0.42
C ASN A 37 -39.50 -29.48 -1.13
N LYS A 38 -40.26 -29.92 -2.13
CA LYS A 38 -41.16 -29.06 -2.93
C LYS A 38 -42.29 -28.36 -2.15
N LYS A 39 -42.62 -28.81 -0.92
CA LYS A 39 -43.76 -28.28 -0.14
C LYS A 39 -43.44 -27.00 0.66
N PHE A 40 -42.16 -26.72 0.91
CA PHE A 40 -41.71 -25.59 1.74
C PHE A 40 -40.92 -24.52 0.94
N ALA A 41 -40.79 -24.70 -0.37
CA ALA A 41 -40.02 -23.82 -1.25
C ALA A 41 -40.52 -22.36 -1.22
N ASP A 42 -41.83 -22.16 -1.19
CA ASP A 42 -42.43 -20.82 -1.16
C ASP A 42 -42.22 -20.11 0.19
N PHE A 43 -42.22 -20.86 1.29
CA PHE A 43 -41.93 -20.34 2.63
C PHE A 43 -40.45 -19.94 2.77
N LEU A 44 -39.53 -20.83 2.40
CA LEU A 44 -38.09 -20.56 2.48
C LEU A 44 -37.64 -19.43 1.54
N THR A 45 -38.28 -19.30 0.38
CA THR A 45 -38.05 -18.17 -0.53
C THR A 45 -38.57 -16.85 0.04
N LYS A 46 -39.69 -16.86 0.79
CA LYS A 46 -40.19 -15.68 1.51
C LYS A 46 -39.26 -15.28 2.65
N VAL A 47 -38.72 -16.25 3.41
CA VAL A 47 -37.74 -15.99 4.49
C VAL A 47 -36.44 -15.39 3.94
N LEU A 48 -35.95 -15.87 2.78
CA LEU A 48 -34.79 -15.31 2.08
C LEU A 48 -35.01 -13.89 1.55
N LYS A 49 -36.24 -13.56 1.14
CA LYS A 49 -36.60 -12.25 0.56
C LYS A 49 -36.95 -11.20 1.61
N LYS A 50 -37.32 -11.60 2.84
CA LYS A 50 -37.67 -10.69 3.92
C LYS A 50 -36.43 -9.91 4.36
N LYS A 51 -36.46 -8.58 4.19
CA LYS A 51 -35.40 -7.67 4.64
C LYS A 51 -35.61 -7.40 6.14
N ILE A 52 -34.66 -7.76 7.02
CA ILE A 52 -34.70 -7.26 8.41
C ILE A 52 -34.25 -5.80 8.39
N LYS A 53 -35.10 -4.93 8.94
CA LYS A 53 -34.72 -3.58 9.36
C LYS A 53 -33.76 -3.77 10.54
N GLY A 54 -32.45 -3.79 10.26
CA GLY A 54 -31.44 -4.03 11.29
C GLY A 54 -31.45 -2.88 12.30
N THR A 55 -32.01 -3.11 13.48
CA THR A 55 -31.79 -2.27 14.65
C THR A 55 -30.40 -2.57 15.17
N GLU A 56 -29.46 -1.65 14.93
CA GLU A 56 -28.16 -1.66 15.58
C GLU A 56 -28.36 -1.59 17.10
N LYS A 57 -27.83 -2.60 17.81
CA LYS A 57 -27.65 -2.50 19.26
C LYS A 57 -26.63 -1.41 19.53
N ARG A 58 -27.11 -0.27 20.05
CA ARG A 58 -26.28 0.75 20.69
C ARG A 58 -25.70 0.15 21.98
N GLU A 59 -24.43 -0.21 21.95
CA GLU A 59 -23.68 -0.36 23.19
C GLU A 59 -23.40 1.03 23.78
N VAL A 60 -23.92 1.23 24.99
CA VAL A 60 -23.74 2.43 25.79
C VAL A 60 -22.43 2.32 26.54
N GLY A 61 -21.50 3.23 26.26
CA GLY A 61 -20.33 3.51 27.08
C GLY A 61 -19.97 4.99 27.00
N ARG A 62 -20.40 5.77 27.99
CA ARG A 62 -19.89 7.12 28.33
C ARG A 62 -18.44 6.95 28.82
N GLU A 63 -17.47 7.83 28.52
CA GLU A 63 -17.30 9.17 29.12
C GLU A 63 -16.28 10.04 28.34
N ALA A 64 -16.56 11.35 28.31
CA ALA A 64 -15.70 12.57 28.29
C ALA A 64 -14.53 12.67 27.28
N GLY A 65 -14.55 13.60 26.29
CA GLY A 65 -14.21 15.04 26.38
C GLY A 65 -12.75 15.26 25.92
N GLU A 66 -12.34 16.07 24.93
CA GLU A 66 -12.70 17.44 24.52
C GLU A 66 -12.21 17.73 23.08
N GLY A 67 -12.83 18.72 22.40
CA GLY A 67 -12.11 19.72 21.59
C GLY A 67 -12.11 19.63 20.04
N HIS A 68 -13.18 20.16 19.41
CA HIS A 68 -13.24 21.13 18.27
C HIS A 68 -12.16 21.07 17.15
N GLU A 69 -12.43 21.15 15.85
CA GLU A 69 -13.22 22.19 15.15
C GLU A 69 -13.91 21.69 13.86
N ASN A 70 -15.00 22.39 13.53
CA ASN A 70 -15.95 22.19 12.42
C ASN A 70 -15.45 22.68 11.04
N GLU A 71 -16.22 22.33 9.99
CA GLU A 71 -16.52 23.02 8.71
C GLU A 71 -16.55 21.99 7.55
N GLU A 72 -17.60 21.76 6.76
CA GLU A 72 -18.92 22.38 6.58
C GLU A 72 -19.95 21.32 6.15
N GLU A 73 -21.20 21.58 6.53
CA GLU A 73 -22.42 20.86 6.14
C GLU A 73 -22.86 21.30 4.74
N ASP A 74 -23.18 20.35 3.86
CA ASP A 74 -24.03 20.59 2.70
C ASP A 74 -25.05 19.46 2.65
N ASP A 75 -26.14 19.70 3.38
CA ASP A 75 -27.38 18.92 3.39
C ASP A 75 -28.18 19.27 2.12
N GLU A 76 -28.08 18.41 1.11
CA GLU A 76 -29.03 18.40 0.00
C GLU A 76 -29.91 17.14 0.08
N GLU A 77 -31.03 17.36 0.76
CA GLU A 77 -32.26 16.58 0.76
C GLU A 77 -32.63 16.09 -0.66
N SER A 78 -32.49 14.79 -0.91
CA SER A 78 -33.11 14.17 -2.08
C SER A 78 -34.35 13.40 -1.64
N SER A 79 -35.47 14.13 -1.67
CA SER A 79 -36.82 13.57 -1.65
C SER A 79 -37.00 12.64 -2.85
N LEU A 80 -37.07 11.33 -2.60
CA LEU A 80 -37.70 10.42 -3.54
C LEU A 80 -38.83 9.68 -2.82
N SER A 81 -40.01 10.29 -2.89
CA SER A 81 -41.28 9.64 -2.64
C SER A 81 -41.42 8.46 -3.60
N THR A 82 -41.31 7.25 -3.09
CA THR A 82 -41.84 6.07 -3.79
C THR A 82 -43.07 5.62 -3.03
N ASP A 83 -44.18 6.20 -3.48
CA ASP A 83 -45.54 5.77 -3.19
C ASP A 83 -45.80 4.47 -3.97
N GLU A 84 -45.84 3.34 -3.29
CA GLU A 84 -46.31 2.05 -3.81
C GLU A 84 -47.23 1.46 -2.75
N GLU A 85 -48.45 1.99 -2.73
CA GLU A 85 -49.67 1.31 -2.31
C GLU A 85 -49.74 -0.08 -2.94
N ASN A 86 -49.48 -1.15 -2.20
CA ASN A 86 -50.16 -2.42 -2.46
C ASN A 86 -50.19 -3.39 -1.27
N SER A 87 -51.43 -3.70 -0.88
CA SER A 87 -51.93 -4.92 -0.23
C SER A 87 -51.53 -5.18 1.21
N GLY A 88 -52.43 -4.75 2.09
CA GLY A 88 -52.68 -5.46 3.34
C GLY A 88 -52.94 -6.93 3.08
N SER A 89 -52.06 -7.77 3.59
CA SER A 89 -52.33 -9.17 3.86
C SER A 89 -51.88 -9.43 5.29
N GLU A 90 -52.88 -9.48 6.15
CA GLU A 90 -52.97 -10.12 7.46
C GLU A 90 -51.64 -10.49 8.11
N ASP A 91 -51.33 -9.72 9.15
CA ASP A 91 -50.28 -9.91 10.14
C ASP A 91 -50.56 -11.19 10.95
N GLU A 92 -50.40 -12.36 10.32
CA GLU A 92 -50.03 -13.54 11.08
C GLU A 92 -48.57 -13.36 11.48
N VAL A 93 -48.38 -13.04 12.76
CA VAL A 93 -47.09 -13.02 13.47
C VAL A 93 -46.47 -14.41 13.36
N PHE A 94 -45.86 -14.71 12.20
CA PHE A 94 -45.07 -15.90 11.98
C PHE A 94 -43.71 -15.67 12.64
N ASP A 95 -43.52 -16.36 13.74
CA ASP A 95 -42.24 -16.47 14.42
C ASP A 95 -41.26 -17.21 13.48
N ASP A 96 -40.32 -16.46 12.91
CA ASP A 96 -39.28 -16.93 11.98
C ASP A 96 -38.32 -17.98 12.62
N SER A 97 -38.57 -18.40 13.87
CA SER A 97 -37.80 -19.38 14.64
C SER A 97 -38.44 -20.78 14.79
N VAL A 98 -39.70 -20.98 14.38
CA VAL A 98 -40.40 -22.26 14.61
C VAL A 98 -40.69 -22.98 13.30
N CYS A 99 -40.08 -24.16 13.13
CA CYS A 99 -40.35 -25.09 12.03
C CYS A 99 -41.83 -25.52 12.03
N PRO A 100 -42.58 -25.34 10.92
CA PRO A 100 -43.83 -26.05 10.72
C PRO A 100 -43.58 -27.57 10.74
N ASN A 101 -44.49 -28.35 11.32
CA ASN A 101 -44.35 -29.81 11.45
C ASN A 101 -44.01 -30.47 10.09
N GLY A 102 -42.75 -30.89 9.93
CA GLY A 102 -42.22 -31.54 8.72
C GLY A 102 -41.19 -30.75 7.90
N CYS A 103 -40.75 -29.57 8.35
CA CYS A 103 -39.63 -28.83 7.73
C CYS A 103 -38.29 -29.29 8.33
N ASP A 104 -37.30 -29.53 7.46
CA ASP A 104 -35.96 -29.95 7.88
C ASP A 104 -35.24 -28.77 8.56
N GLU A 105 -34.84 -28.93 9.83
CA GLU A 105 -34.15 -27.92 10.65
C GLU A 105 -32.90 -27.37 9.93
N ALA A 106 -32.21 -28.24 9.19
CA ALA A 106 -31.01 -27.91 8.41
C ALA A 106 -31.29 -26.94 7.24
N LEU A 107 -32.47 -27.04 6.61
CA LEU A 107 -32.88 -26.15 5.52
C LEU A 107 -33.17 -24.74 6.04
N LEU A 108 -33.81 -24.64 7.22
CA LEU A 108 -34.09 -23.36 7.86
C LEU A 108 -32.79 -22.67 8.30
N GLN A 109 -31.86 -23.41 8.92
CA GLN A 109 -30.55 -22.87 9.31
C GLN A 109 -29.72 -22.39 8.11
N ASN A 110 -29.69 -23.15 7.00
CA ASN A 110 -29.02 -22.73 5.76
C ASN A 110 -29.64 -21.45 5.17
N THR A 111 -30.97 -21.31 5.27
CA THR A 111 -31.72 -20.13 4.82
C THR A 111 -31.37 -18.89 5.66
N ILE A 112 -31.20 -19.05 6.97
CA ILE A 112 -30.76 -17.99 7.89
C ILE A 112 -29.30 -17.61 7.63
N GLN A 113 -28.41 -18.59 7.39
CA GLN A 113 -27.01 -18.34 7.04
C GLN A 113 -26.87 -17.58 5.71
N LEU A 114 -27.64 -17.95 4.69
CA LEU A 114 -27.70 -17.21 3.41
C LEU A 114 -28.15 -15.76 3.59
N ARG A 115 -29.12 -15.54 4.47
CA ARG A 115 -29.61 -14.20 4.81
C ARG A 115 -28.53 -13.36 5.49
N GLN A 116 -27.78 -13.96 6.42
CA GLN A 116 -26.67 -13.28 7.11
C GLN A 116 -25.54 -12.92 6.14
N GLN A 117 -25.11 -13.86 5.28
CA GLN A 117 -24.07 -13.59 4.29
C GLN A 117 -24.47 -12.50 3.29
N ARG A 118 -25.74 -12.44 2.88
CA ARG A 118 -26.23 -11.34 2.01
C ARG A 118 -26.14 -9.97 2.69
N LEU A 119 -26.43 -9.89 3.98
CA LEU A 119 -26.29 -8.65 4.75
C LEU A 119 -24.81 -8.25 4.90
N ASP A 120 -23.92 -9.21 5.10
CA ASP A 120 -22.48 -8.95 5.23
C ASP A 120 -21.89 -8.48 3.89
N ILE A 121 -22.30 -9.07 2.76
CA ILE A 121 -21.95 -8.59 1.41
C ILE A 121 -22.49 -7.17 1.17
N GLU A 122 -23.71 -6.86 1.58
CA GLU A 122 -24.29 -5.52 1.40
C GLU A 122 -23.52 -4.47 2.24
N LYS A 123 -23.09 -4.81 3.46
CA LYS A 123 -22.27 -3.95 4.31
C LYS A 123 -20.89 -3.71 3.71
N GLU A 124 -20.18 -4.76 3.30
CA GLU A 124 -18.85 -4.62 2.70
C GLU A 124 -18.90 -3.84 1.38
N LYS A 125 -19.96 -4.03 0.56
CA LYS A 125 -20.18 -3.21 -0.64
C LYS A 125 -20.37 -1.72 -0.32
N LYS A 126 -21.09 -1.38 0.76
CA LYS A 126 -21.25 0.03 1.19
C LYS A 126 -19.93 0.62 1.66
N VAL A 127 -19.12 -0.13 2.42
CA VAL A 127 -17.79 0.29 2.88
C VAL A 127 -16.85 0.50 1.69
N ALA A 128 -16.80 -0.43 0.74
CA ALA A 128 -16.01 -0.31 -0.48
C ALA A 128 -16.44 0.89 -1.34
N ALA A 129 -17.74 1.14 -1.48
CA ALA A 129 -18.25 2.32 -2.20
C ALA A 129 -17.79 3.64 -1.55
N ASN A 130 -17.82 3.72 -0.21
CA ASN A 130 -17.33 4.89 0.53
C ASN A 130 -15.82 5.08 0.38
N LEU A 131 -15.04 3.99 0.42
CA LEU A 131 -13.59 4.03 0.17
C LEU A 131 -13.27 4.47 -1.26
N ARG A 132 -14.01 4.01 -2.26
CA ARG A 132 -13.85 4.46 -3.67
C ARG A 132 -14.12 5.96 -3.81
N LYS A 133 -15.18 6.48 -3.17
CA LYS A 133 -15.45 7.93 -3.15
C LYS A 133 -14.27 8.70 -2.54
N LYS A 134 -13.75 8.27 -1.39
CA LYS A 134 -12.56 8.89 -0.75
C LYS A 134 -11.32 8.84 -1.64
N CYS A 135 -11.06 7.71 -2.31
CA CYS A 135 -9.94 7.59 -3.25
C CYS A 135 -10.08 8.53 -4.44
N SER A 136 -11.27 8.60 -5.05
CA SER A 136 -11.54 9.50 -6.18
C SER A 136 -11.38 10.98 -5.79
N ALA A 137 -11.86 11.36 -4.60
CA ALA A 137 -11.70 12.72 -4.08
C ALA A 137 -10.22 13.07 -3.83
N LEU A 138 -9.45 12.15 -3.23
CA LEU A 138 -8.02 12.34 -3.04
C LEU A 138 -7.25 12.40 -4.36
N ALA A 139 -7.62 11.59 -5.35
CA ALA A 139 -7.01 11.61 -6.67
C ALA A 139 -7.28 12.94 -7.40
N ASN A 140 -8.50 13.47 -7.30
CA ASN A 140 -8.84 14.78 -7.87
C ASN A 140 -8.06 15.91 -7.16
N LYS A 141 -7.96 15.88 -5.83
CA LYS A 141 -7.13 16.84 -5.07
C LYS A 141 -5.66 16.76 -5.50
N ALA A 142 -5.12 15.56 -5.69
CA ALA A 142 -3.74 15.38 -6.15
C ALA A 142 -3.51 16.00 -7.54
N LYS A 143 -4.43 15.79 -8.48
CA LYS A 143 -4.36 16.40 -9.82
C LYS A 143 -4.44 17.92 -9.77
N VAL A 144 -5.34 18.48 -8.96
CA VAL A 144 -5.44 19.94 -8.78
C VAL A 144 -4.13 20.51 -8.24
N VAL A 145 -3.56 19.88 -7.21
CA VAL A 145 -2.26 20.28 -6.64
C VAL A 145 -1.15 20.18 -7.69
N GLU A 146 -1.09 19.11 -8.46
CA GLU A 146 -0.11 18.94 -9.55
C GLU A 146 -0.24 20.04 -10.60
N THR A 147 -1.45 20.33 -11.08
CA THR A 147 -1.66 21.44 -12.03
C THR A 147 -1.31 22.80 -11.45
N SER A 148 -1.58 23.05 -10.17
CA SER A 148 -1.19 24.30 -9.50
C SER A 148 0.33 24.41 -9.32
N LEU A 149 1.00 23.29 -9.06
CA LEU A 149 2.46 23.24 -8.97
C LEU A 149 3.08 23.54 -10.33
N ASP A 150 2.57 22.94 -11.40
CA ASP A 150 3.02 23.22 -12.77
C ASP A 150 2.81 24.67 -13.18
N THR A 151 1.67 25.28 -12.82
CA THR A 151 1.42 26.70 -13.12
C THR A 151 2.38 27.59 -12.35
N THR A 152 2.58 27.36 -11.05
CA THR A 152 3.53 28.15 -10.24
C THR A 152 4.98 27.99 -10.72
N ASN A 153 5.39 26.80 -11.16
CA ASN A 153 6.72 26.59 -11.74
C ASN A 153 6.91 27.39 -13.03
N LYS A 154 5.92 27.37 -13.93
CA LYS A 154 5.96 28.18 -15.16
C LYS A 154 6.00 29.67 -14.86
N GLU A 155 5.21 30.14 -13.90
CA GLU A 155 5.25 31.54 -13.44
C GLU A 155 6.64 31.90 -12.89
N LEU A 156 7.24 31.03 -12.07
CA LEU A 156 8.61 31.21 -11.57
C LEU A 156 9.63 31.28 -12.72
N GLU A 157 9.55 30.40 -13.72
CA GLU A 157 10.41 30.44 -14.91
C GLU A 157 10.25 31.76 -15.67
N THR A 158 9.02 32.24 -15.87
CA THR A 158 8.77 33.53 -16.53
C THR A 158 9.37 34.70 -15.74
N ILE A 159 9.20 34.72 -14.42
CA ILE A 159 9.79 35.76 -13.54
C ILE A 159 11.32 35.70 -13.58
N GLN A 160 11.91 34.50 -13.59
CA GLN A 160 13.36 34.34 -13.73
C GLN A 160 13.87 34.87 -15.07
N TRP A 161 13.14 34.57 -16.16
CA TRP A 161 13.48 35.06 -17.49
C TRP A 161 13.35 36.59 -17.59
N GLU A 162 12.27 37.17 -17.08
CA GLU A 162 12.08 38.63 -17.00
C GLU A 162 13.15 39.29 -16.15
N LYS A 163 13.49 38.71 -15.00
CA LYS A 163 14.59 39.20 -14.16
C LYS A 163 15.90 39.19 -14.92
N GLN A 164 16.20 38.11 -15.65
CA GLN A 164 17.42 38.02 -16.45
C GLN A 164 17.42 39.08 -17.58
N GLN A 165 16.29 39.28 -18.26
CA GLN A 165 16.15 40.30 -19.30
C GLN A 165 16.38 41.70 -18.72
N ARG A 166 15.71 42.05 -17.62
CA ARG A 166 15.89 43.34 -16.93
C ARG A 166 17.31 43.53 -16.43
N LEU A 167 17.97 42.48 -15.95
CA LEU A 167 19.35 42.55 -15.46
C LEU A 167 20.33 42.71 -16.63
N ASN A 168 20.02 42.16 -17.80
CA ASN A 168 20.78 42.37 -19.04
C ASN A 168 20.61 43.80 -19.61
N GLU A 169 19.52 44.51 -19.29
CA GLU A 169 19.30 45.92 -19.67
C GLU A 169 20.12 46.90 -18.81
N LEU A 170 20.71 46.46 -17.71
CA LEU A 170 21.50 47.31 -16.82
C LEU A 170 22.93 47.43 -17.35
N ASP A 171 23.31 48.63 -17.76
CA ASP A 171 24.69 48.94 -18.12
C ASP A 171 25.58 48.96 -16.87
N VAL A 172 26.44 47.94 -16.74
CA VAL A 172 27.42 47.86 -15.65
C VAL A 172 28.78 48.33 -16.16
N ALA A 173 29.24 49.47 -15.65
CA ALA A 173 30.59 49.95 -15.90
C ALA A 173 31.59 49.16 -15.03
N VAL A 174 32.43 48.34 -15.68
CA VAL A 174 33.50 47.59 -15.01
C VAL A 174 34.86 48.21 -15.33
N PRO A 175 35.57 48.80 -14.34
CA PRO A 175 36.93 49.28 -14.56
C PRO A 175 37.87 48.08 -14.72
N LEU A 176 38.39 47.89 -15.93
CA LEU A 176 39.35 46.83 -16.24
C LEU A 176 40.77 47.41 -16.34
N LYS A 177 41.75 46.68 -15.80
CA LYS A 177 43.16 47.00 -16.01
C LYS A 177 43.62 46.36 -17.33
N LEU A 178 44.49 47.02 -18.08
CA LEU A 178 44.95 46.55 -19.39
C LEU A 178 45.49 45.11 -19.40
N HIS A 179 46.14 44.66 -18.33
CA HIS A 179 46.66 43.29 -18.22
C HIS A 179 45.58 42.21 -18.04
N GLN A 180 44.35 42.59 -17.71
CA GLN A 180 43.21 41.67 -17.54
C GLN A 180 42.52 41.38 -18.87
N VAL A 181 42.81 42.15 -19.92
CA VAL A 181 42.22 42.00 -21.25
C VAL A 181 42.98 40.92 -22.02
N GLN A 182 42.39 39.72 -22.11
CA GLN A 182 42.91 38.60 -22.92
C GLN A 182 42.25 38.51 -24.31
N TYR A 183 41.40 39.49 -24.65
CA TYR A 183 40.75 39.56 -25.96
C TYR A 183 41.70 40.20 -26.98
N LEU A 184 42.38 39.36 -27.76
CA LEU A 184 43.22 39.78 -28.89
C LEU A 184 42.60 39.30 -30.20
N VAL A 185 42.53 40.19 -31.19
CA VAL A 185 42.14 39.85 -32.56
C VAL A 185 43.38 40.07 -33.42
N ASN A 186 43.87 39.03 -34.11
CA ASN A 186 45.08 39.07 -34.93
C ASN A 186 46.37 39.51 -34.18
N GLY A 187 46.46 39.23 -32.88
CA GLY A 187 47.66 39.55 -32.09
C GLY A 187 47.79 41.02 -31.64
N GLU A 188 46.82 41.86 -31.99
CA GLU A 188 46.73 43.25 -31.53
C GLU A 188 45.46 43.46 -30.68
N MET A 189 45.48 44.48 -29.83
CA MET A 189 44.33 44.86 -29.02
C MET A 189 43.32 45.60 -29.90
N PRO A 190 42.07 45.13 -29.99
CA PRO A 190 41.03 45.82 -30.76
C PRO A 190 40.76 47.22 -30.20
N SER A 191 40.50 48.18 -31.10
CA SER A 191 40.08 49.54 -30.69
C SER A 191 38.62 49.59 -30.21
N ASP A 192 37.83 48.55 -30.49
CA ASP A 192 36.44 48.41 -30.11
C ASP A 192 36.20 47.07 -29.39
N PHE A 193 35.59 47.13 -28.22
CA PHE A 193 35.26 45.99 -27.36
C PHE A 193 33.77 45.64 -27.39
N SER A 194 32.98 46.23 -28.30
CA SER A 194 31.52 46.01 -28.38
C SER A 194 31.11 44.55 -28.57
N GLN A 195 31.98 43.71 -29.14
CA GLN A 195 31.76 42.26 -29.31
C GLN A 195 32.42 41.41 -28.22
N ALA A 196 33.12 42.02 -27.26
CA ALA A 196 33.80 41.32 -26.19
C ALA A 196 32.86 41.06 -25.02
N LEU A 197 32.90 39.83 -24.49
CA LEU A 197 32.17 39.44 -23.30
C LEU A 197 33.12 39.42 -22.08
N VAL A 198 32.67 39.98 -20.96
CA VAL A 198 33.43 39.98 -19.71
C VAL A 198 32.90 38.87 -18.82
N PHE A 199 33.80 37.98 -18.40
CA PHE A 199 33.49 36.90 -17.47
C PHE A 199 34.50 36.89 -16.34
N SER A 200 34.08 36.45 -15.15
CA SER A 200 35.04 36.12 -14.09
C SER A 200 35.90 34.92 -14.50
N SER A 201 37.19 34.94 -14.18
CA SER A 201 38.09 33.80 -14.42
C SER A 201 37.60 32.52 -13.71
N SER A 202 37.05 32.66 -12.50
CA SER A 202 36.45 31.55 -11.76
C SER A 202 35.19 30.98 -12.45
N SER A 203 34.39 31.84 -13.08
CA SER A 203 33.21 31.41 -13.87
C SER A 203 33.62 30.65 -15.12
N LEU A 204 34.72 31.05 -15.77
CA LEU A 204 35.24 30.37 -16.96
C LEU A 204 35.88 29.02 -16.61
N GLU A 205 36.62 28.95 -15.51
CA GLU A 205 37.18 27.67 -15.00
C GLU A 205 36.07 26.70 -14.55
N SER A 206 35.08 27.20 -13.82
CA SER A 206 33.93 26.37 -13.42
C SER A 206 33.12 25.91 -14.63
N LEU A 207 32.92 26.76 -15.65
CA LEU A 207 32.27 26.35 -16.90
C LEU A 207 33.08 25.26 -17.62
N ARG A 208 34.41 25.40 -17.71
CA ARG A 208 35.28 24.36 -18.29
C ARG A 208 35.20 23.03 -17.53
N LYS A 209 35.22 23.08 -16.19
CA LYS A 209 35.02 21.89 -15.35
C LYS A 209 33.64 21.27 -15.60
N ARG A 210 32.59 22.10 -15.63
CA ARG A 210 31.22 21.65 -15.85
C ARG A 210 31.03 21.01 -17.23
N VAL A 211 31.68 21.53 -18.27
CA VAL A 211 31.67 20.90 -19.60
C VAL A 211 32.31 19.50 -19.55
N GLY A 212 33.41 19.33 -18.81
CA GLY A 212 34.03 18.02 -18.59
C GLY A 212 33.13 17.07 -17.81
N GLU A 213 32.50 17.54 -16.73
CA GLU A 213 31.52 16.77 -15.94
C GLU A 213 30.33 16.33 -16.80
N LEU A 214 29.73 17.26 -17.55
CA LEU A 214 28.61 16.97 -18.45
C LEU A 214 28.97 15.94 -19.52
N HIS A 215 30.21 16.00 -20.04
CA HIS A 215 30.69 15.00 -20.99
C HIS A 215 30.76 13.62 -20.34
N ASN A 216 31.32 13.53 -19.13
CA ASN A 216 31.39 12.28 -18.37
C ASN A 216 29.99 11.76 -18.00
N GLU A 217 29.08 12.64 -17.58
CA GLU A 217 27.70 12.29 -17.27
C GLU A 217 26.97 11.74 -18.52
N ASN A 218 27.18 12.36 -19.68
CA ASN A 218 26.64 11.86 -20.95
C ASN A 218 27.18 10.46 -21.30
N LEU A 219 28.47 10.22 -21.07
CA LEU A 219 29.08 8.90 -21.28
C LEU A 219 28.48 7.85 -20.35
N MET A 220 28.39 8.14 -19.05
CA MET A 220 27.77 7.26 -18.06
C MET A 220 26.31 6.95 -18.41
N GLN A 221 25.55 7.97 -18.82
CA GLN A 221 24.14 7.79 -19.21
C GLN A 221 24.00 6.93 -20.47
N ARG A 222 24.94 7.01 -21.42
CA ARG A 222 24.98 6.13 -22.59
C ARG A 222 25.28 4.68 -22.22
N GLU A 223 26.17 4.44 -21.26
CA GLU A 223 26.47 3.08 -20.76
C GLU A 223 25.25 2.47 -20.07
N ILE A 224 24.57 3.23 -19.22
CA ILE A 224 23.31 2.81 -18.58
C ILE A 224 22.25 2.51 -19.63
N TYR A 225 22.11 3.36 -20.65
CA TYR A 225 21.16 3.12 -21.73
C TYR A 225 21.49 1.84 -22.52
N ASN A 226 22.77 1.59 -22.82
CA ASN A 226 23.19 0.39 -23.54
C ASN A 226 22.93 -0.88 -22.72
N THR A 227 23.29 -0.89 -21.43
CA THR A 227 23.01 -2.04 -20.54
C THR A 227 21.51 -2.29 -20.39
N ALA A 228 20.71 -1.24 -20.20
CA ALA A 228 19.25 -1.36 -20.15
C ALA A 228 18.67 -1.91 -21.46
N ARG A 229 19.22 -1.49 -22.61
CA ARG A 229 18.81 -1.99 -23.94
C ARG A 229 19.15 -3.48 -24.11
N GLU A 230 20.31 -3.92 -23.64
CA GLU A 230 20.71 -5.33 -23.65
C GLU A 230 19.81 -6.18 -22.75
N GLN A 231 19.54 -5.70 -21.54
CA GLN A 231 18.58 -6.33 -20.61
C GLN A 231 17.20 -6.45 -21.25
N HIS A 232 16.70 -5.40 -21.90
CA HIS A 232 15.42 -5.44 -22.59
C HIS A 232 15.41 -6.50 -23.69
N LYS A 233 16.47 -6.59 -24.51
CA LYS A 233 16.60 -7.64 -25.53
C LYS A 233 16.64 -9.04 -24.93
N GLN A 234 17.27 -9.23 -23.77
CA GLN A 234 17.29 -10.50 -23.06
C GLN A 234 15.89 -10.87 -22.57
N LEU A 235 15.23 -9.96 -21.85
CA LEU A 235 13.88 -10.18 -21.33
C LEU A 235 12.86 -10.48 -22.43
N VAL A 236 12.97 -9.84 -23.60
CA VAL A 236 12.10 -10.13 -24.75
C VAL A 236 12.34 -11.55 -25.30
N ARG A 237 13.59 -12.04 -25.29
CA ARG A 237 13.90 -13.41 -25.68
C ARG A 237 13.37 -14.41 -24.65
N ASP A 238 13.62 -14.15 -23.37
CA ASP A 238 13.17 -15.01 -22.26
C ASP A 238 11.64 -15.09 -22.21
N LYS A 239 10.95 -13.96 -22.43
CA LYS A 239 9.49 -13.92 -22.55
C LYS A 239 8.99 -14.86 -23.65
N LYS A 240 9.60 -14.82 -24.84
CA LYS A 240 9.22 -15.70 -25.96
C LYS A 240 9.52 -17.17 -25.66
N GLU A 241 10.60 -17.47 -24.97
CA GLU A 241 10.93 -18.83 -24.55
C GLU A 241 9.91 -19.36 -23.54
N LYS A 242 9.55 -18.54 -22.54
CA LYS A 242 8.52 -18.89 -21.55
C LYS A 242 7.14 -19.03 -22.17
N GLU A 243 6.76 -18.19 -23.13
CA GLU A 243 5.52 -18.36 -23.89
C GLU A 243 5.47 -19.72 -24.63
N LYS A 244 6.60 -20.16 -25.22
CA LYS A 244 6.68 -21.50 -25.84
C LYS A 244 6.59 -22.62 -24.81
N GLU A 245 7.29 -22.49 -23.68
CA GLU A 245 7.23 -23.47 -22.59
C GLU A 245 5.82 -23.62 -22.04
N ILE A 246 5.09 -22.51 -21.88
CA ILE A 246 3.67 -22.50 -21.49
C ILE A 246 2.83 -23.24 -22.53
N GLN A 247 2.99 -22.92 -23.83
CA GLN A 247 2.25 -23.61 -24.90
C GLN A 247 2.52 -25.12 -24.90
N GLU A 248 3.77 -25.54 -24.75
CA GLU A 248 4.11 -26.97 -24.67
C GLU A 248 3.49 -27.65 -23.44
N LEU A 249 3.45 -26.97 -22.30
CA LEU A 249 2.82 -27.48 -21.07
C LEU A 249 1.30 -27.54 -21.19
N GLU A 250 0.68 -26.54 -21.82
CA GLU A 250 -0.76 -26.52 -22.14
C GLU A 250 -1.12 -27.68 -23.06
N GLU A 251 -0.34 -27.93 -24.12
CA GLU A 251 -0.53 -29.07 -25.01
C GLU A 251 -0.37 -30.41 -24.27
N LYS A 252 0.66 -30.54 -23.42
CA LYS A 252 0.86 -31.74 -22.58
C LYS A 252 -0.32 -31.94 -21.63
N CYS A 253 -0.82 -30.89 -20.99
CA CYS A 253 -1.99 -30.95 -20.10
C CYS A 253 -3.25 -31.35 -20.88
N ASN A 254 -3.50 -30.73 -22.03
CA ASN A 254 -4.61 -31.06 -22.91
C ASN A 254 -4.57 -32.53 -23.33
N ASN A 255 -3.40 -33.04 -23.73
CA ASN A 255 -3.22 -34.44 -24.10
C ASN A 255 -3.48 -35.40 -22.93
N LEU A 256 -3.02 -35.05 -21.72
CA LEU A 256 -3.28 -35.85 -20.51
C LEU A 256 -4.75 -35.83 -20.11
N MET A 257 -5.41 -34.67 -20.20
CA MET A 257 -6.84 -34.53 -19.93
C MET A 257 -7.66 -35.35 -20.92
N MET A 258 -7.33 -35.30 -22.22
CA MET A 258 -7.98 -36.15 -23.23
C MET A 258 -7.78 -37.64 -22.97
N LYS A 259 -6.58 -38.07 -22.55
CA LYS A 259 -6.32 -39.48 -22.21
C LYS A 259 -7.08 -39.94 -20.97
N LYS A 260 -7.20 -39.10 -19.93
CA LYS A 260 -7.83 -39.47 -18.66
C LYS A 260 -9.35 -39.32 -18.67
N PHE A 261 -9.86 -38.26 -19.27
CA PHE A 261 -11.27 -37.86 -19.19
C PHE A 261 -12.01 -37.92 -20.53
N GLY A 262 -11.31 -38.09 -21.66
CA GLY A 262 -11.90 -38.13 -23.00
C GLY A 262 -12.44 -36.79 -23.51
N ARG A 263 -12.32 -35.72 -22.71
CA ARG A 263 -12.71 -34.34 -23.01
C ARG A 263 -11.78 -33.39 -22.28
N GLN A 264 -11.68 -32.15 -22.76
CA GLN A 264 -11.10 -31.07 -21.96
C GLN A 264 -12.02 -30.80 -20.76
N VAL A 265 -11.44 -30.78 -19.57
CA VAL A 265 -12.15 -30.51 -18.32
C VAL A 265 -11.50 -29.28 -17.71
N ASP A 266 -12.30 -28.41 -17.11
CA ASP A 266 -11.77 -27.34 -16.27
C ASP A 266 -11.11 -27.98 -15.04
N PHE A 267 -9.78 -28.13 -15.12
CA PHE A 267 -9.00 -28.81 -14.09
C PHE A 267 -9.02 -28.04 -12.77
N GLU A 268 -9.22 -26.72 -12.81
CA GLU A 268 -9.24 -25.87 -11.62
C GLU A 268 -10.54 -26.10 -10.82
N ALA A 269 -11.68 -26.24 -11.50
CA ALA A 269 -12.95 -26.63 -10.87
C ALA A 269 -12.89 -28.04 -10.25
N VAL A 270 -12.29 -29.01 -10.96
CA VAL A 270 -12.13 -30.39 -10.46
C VAL A 270 -11.12 -30.44 -9.31
N GLN A 271 -10.06 -29.64 -9.36
CA GLN A 271 -9.09 -29.53 -8.27
C GLN A 271 -9.72 -28.88 -7.04
N ALA A 272 -10.55 -27.83 -7.19
CA ALA A 272 -11.28 -27.24 -6.07
C ALA A 272 -12.19 -28.26 -5.36
N GLU A 273 -12.75 -29.22 -6.10
CA GLU A 273 -13.64 -30.25 -5.57
C GLU A 273 -12.90 -31.49 -5.04
N SER A 274 -11.70 -31.77 -5.56
CA SER A 274 -10.87 -32.93 -5.17
C SER A 274 -9.76 -32.60 -4.17
N VAL A 275 -9.42 -31.32 -3.98
CA VAL A 275 -8.56 -30.87 -2.90
C VAL A 275 -9.32 -31.09 -1.61
N ASN A 276 -8.73 -31.89 -0.72
CA ASN A 276 -9.21 -32.04 0.64
C ASN A 276 -9.10 -30.67 1.33
N VAL A 277 -10.18 -29.87 1.29
CA VAL A 277 -10.30 -28.52 1.87
C VAL A 277 -9.76 -28.48 3.31
N HIS A 278 -9.88 -29.60 4.03
CA HIS A 278 -9.33 -29.75 5.37
C HIS A 278 -7.79 -29.68 5.40
N MET A 279 -7.09 -30.33 4.47
CA MET A 279 -5.63 -30.32 4.40
C MET A 279 -5.12 -28.90 4.11
N GLU A 280 -5.74 -28.19 3.18
CA GLU A 280 -5.30 -26.83 2.82
C GLU A 280 -5.60 -25.84 3.96
N LYS A 281 -6.76 -25.98 4.62
CA LYS A 281 -7.08 -25.23 5.84
C LYS A 281 -6.07 -25.49 6.95
N MET A 282 -5.64 -26.74 7.13
CA MET A 282 -4.61 -27.10 8.12
C MET A 282 -3.25 -26.49 7.77
N LYS A 283 -2.84 -26.44 6.50
CA LYS A 283 -1.61 -25.74 6.10
C LYS A 283 -1.66 -24.25 6.40
N VAL A 284 -2.78 -23.59 6.09
CA VAL A 284 -2.96 -22.16 6.38
C VAL A 284 -2.86 -21.92 7.88
N GLN A 285 -3.52 -22.75 8.70
CA GLN A 285 -3.44 -22.66 10.16
C GLN A 285 -2.01 -22.88 10.70
N ILE A 286 -1.25 -23.81 10.11
CA ILE A 286 0.16 -24.02 10.45
C ILE A 286 0.97 -22.76 10.13
N MET A 287 0.80 -22.18 8.94
CA MET A 287 1.51 -20.96 8.54
C MET A 287 1.19 -19.76 9.44
N GLU A 288 -0.08 -19.59 9.81
CA GLU A 288 -0.51 -18.54 10.76
C GLU A 288 0.15 -18.74 12.13
N LYS A 289 0.16 -19.98 12.64
CA LYS A 289 0.80 -20.31 13.92
C LYS A 289 2.31 -20.12 13.87
N GLU A 290 2.98 -20.53 12.80
CA GLU A 290 4.42 -20.31 12.61
C GLU A 290 4.75 -18.82 12.58
N TYR A 291 3.89 -18.00 11.98
CA TYR A 291 4.05 -16.55 11.96
C TYR A 291 3.89 -15.93 13.34
N GLU A 292 2.82 -16.27 14.07
CA GLU A 292 2.60 -15.84 15.46
C GLU A 292 3.81 -16.20 16.34
N HIS A 293 4.27 -17.45 16.29
CA HIS A 293 5.43 -17.90 17.05
C HIS A 293 6.73 -17.21 16.62
N SER A 294 6.89 -16.88 15.34
CA SER A 294 8.06 -16.11 14.87
C SER A 294 8.06 -14.68 15.43
N GLN A 295 6.90 -14.05 15.54
CA GLN A 295 6.78 -12.72 16.17
C GLN A 295 7.10 -12.80 17.66
N GLU A 296 6.50 -13.77 18.38
CA GLU A 296 6.78 -13.99 19.80
C GLU A 296 8.28 -14.21 20.04
N LEU A 297 8.94 -15.04 19.22
CA LEU A 297 10.38 -15.27 19.30
C LEU A 297 11.20 -13.99 19.14
N LYS A 298 10.84 -13.12 18.19
CA LYS A 298 11.52 -11.83 17.99
C LYS A 298 11.37 -10.90 19.20
N GLU A 299 10.20 -10.88 19.82
CA GLU A 299 9.97 -10.10 21.03
C GLU A 299 10.80 -10.63 22.21
N TRP A 300 10.85 -11.95 22.37
CA TRP A 300 11.70 -12.60 23.38
C TRP A 300 13.19 -12.35 23.13
N GLU A 301 13.65 -12.43 21.89
CA GLU A 301 15.03 -12.11 21.50
C GLU A 301 15.40 -10.66 21.83
N LYS A 302 14.51 -9.71 21.52
CA LYS A 302 14.69 -8.30 21.89
C LYS A 302 14.77 -8.13 23.39
N ARG A 303 13.89 -8.81 24.15
CA ARG A 303 13.90 -8.73 25.61
C ARG A 303 15.18 -9.31 26.21
N ILE A 304 15.68 -10.42 25.67
CA ILE A 304 16.95 -11.03 26.06
C ILE A 304 18.11 -10.06 25.76
N LEU A 305 18.10 -9.39 24.61
CA LEU A 305 19.12 -8.42 24.23
C LEU A 305 19.13 -7.20 25.17
N ASP A 306 17.96 -6.66 25.51
CA ASP A 306 17.83 -5.55 26.46
C ASP A 306 18.37 -5.94 27.85
N LEU A 307 18.01 -7.13 28.34
CA LEU A 307 18.50 -7.63 29.63
C LEU A 307 20.03 -7.89 29.61
N ARG A 308 20.56 -8.40 28.50
CA ARG A 308 22.02 -8.56 28.31
C ARG A 308 22.74 -7.22 28.32
N ASN A 309 22.18 -6.20 27.67
CA ASN A 309 22.76 -4.85 27.67
C ASN A 309 22.72 -4.22 29.06
N GLN A 310 21.63 -4.38 29.80
CA GLN A 310 21.54 -3.92 31.19
C GLN A 310 22.59 -4.61 32.07
N LEU A 311 22.73 -5.94 31.95
CA LEU A 311 23.75 -6.69 32.67
C LEU A 311 25.15 -6.19 32.32
N MET A 312 25.46 -6.02 31.02
CA MET A 312 26.74 -5.50 30.54
C MET A 312 27.06 -4.11 31.11
N ASN A 313 26.08 -3.19 31.14
CA ASN A 313 26.27 -1.86 31.70
C ASN A 313 26.59 -1.93 33.20
N VAL A 314 25.83 -2.71 33.98
CA VAL A 314 26.09 -2.89 35.41
C VAL A 314 27.45 -3.54 35.66
N THR A 315 27.84 -4.54 34.87
CA THR A 315 29.17 -5.16 34.96
C THR A 315 30.29 -4.17 34.63
N ASN A 316 30.11 -3.32 33.61
CA ASN A 316 31.09 -2.29 33.24
C ASN A 316 31.24 -1.22 34.32
N GLU A 317 30.13 -0.74 34.88
CA GLU A 317 30.13 0.20 36.00
C GLU A 317 30.82 -0.38 37.23
N ASN A 318 30.49 -1.63 37.59
CA ASN A 318 31.12 -2.32 38.72
C ASN A 318 32.62 -2.48 38.48
N THR A 319 33.02 -2.91 37.28
CA THR A 319 34.44 -3.04 36.89
C THR A 319 35.17 -1.69 36.96
N SER A 320 34.52 -0.59 36.54
CA SER A 320 35.07 0.76 36.63
C SER A 320 35.27 1.20 38.08
N LYS A 321 34.27 0.98 38.94
CA LYS A 321 34.35 1.27 40.38
C LYS A 321 35.44 0.44 41.06
N LEU A 322 35.58 -0.84 40.71
CA LEU A 322 36.66 -1.71 41.21
C LEU A 322 38.05 -1.21 40.79
N LYS A 323 38.20 -0.76 39.54
CA LYS A 323 39.46 -0.14 39.07
C LYS A 323 39.78 1.15 39.83
N GLN A 324 38.80 2.01 40.05
CA GLN A 324 38.97 3.23 40.86
C GLN A 324 39.36 2.90 42.31
N LEU A 325 38.70 1.92 42.93
CA LEU A 325 39.02 1.46 44.29
C LEU A 325 40.45 0.91 44.35
N HIS A 326 40.85 0.11 43.36
CA HIS A 326 42.21 -0.43 43.27
C HIS A 326 43.25 0.70 43.18
N GLN A 327 43.02 1.70 42.33
CA GLN A 327 43.89 2.86 42.19
C GLN A 327 44.04 3.63 43.51
N LEU A 328 42.91 3.94 44.18
CA LEU A 328 42.91 4.60 45.48
C LEU A 328 43.62 3.78 46.56
N THR A 329 43.53 2.45 46.50
CA THR A 329 44.23 1.56 47.44
C THR A 329 45.75 1.60 47.24
N ILE A 330 46.20 1.65 45.98
CA ILE A 330 47.63 1.83 45.65
C ILE A 330 48.12 3.19 46.16
N GLU A 331 47.38 4.27 45.89
CA GLU A 331 47.74 5.62 46.35
C GLU A 331 47.80 5.71 47.87
N LYS A 332 46.80 5.14 48.56
CA LYS A 332 46.80 5.03 50.02
C LYS A 332 48.04 4.30 50.52
N HIS A 333 48.37 3.14 49.95
CA HIS A 333 49.55 2.37 50.36
C HIS A 333 50.87 3.11 50.09
N GLN A 334 50.96 3.84 48.97
CA GLN A 334 52.11 4.71 48.67
C GLN A 334 52.23 5.88 49.66
N LEU A 335 51.12 6.43 50.14
CA LEU A 335 51.13 7.48 51.15
C LEU A 335 51.49 6.93 52.53
N GLU A 336 50.95 5.77 52.92
CA GLU A 336 51.28 5.08 54.17
C GLU A 336 52.78 4.72 54.21
N THR A 337 53.31 4.10 53.16
CA THR A 337 54.75 3.78 53.08
C THR A 337 55.65 5.01 53.12
N LYS A 338 55.24 6.14 52.51
CA LYS A 338 55.96 7.42 52.63
C LYS A 338 55.90 7.96 54.06
N LEU A 339 54.75 7.84 54.73
CA LEU A 339 54.58 8.29 56.11
C LEU A 339 55.43 7.46 57.08
N ASP A 340 55.48 6.14 56.89
CA ASP A 340 56.29 5.23 57.70
C ASP A 340 57.81 5.40 57.47
N SER A 341 58.20 6.08 56.38
CA SER A 341 59.60 6.38 56.03
C SER A 341 60.10 7.76 56.50
N LEU A 342 59.21 8.59 57.07
CA LEU A 342 59.52 9.87 57.73
C LEU A 342 59.67 9.65 59.24
#